data_AF-A0A453EEG9-F1
#
_entry.id   AF-A0A453EEG9-F1
#
_cell.length_a   1.000
_cell.length_b   1.000
_cell.length_c   1.000
_cell.angle_alpha   90.00
_cell.angle_beta   90.00
_cell.angle_gamma   90.00
#
_symmetry.space_group_name_H-M   'P 1'
#
loop_
_entity.id
_entity.type
_entity.pdbx_description
1 polymer ?
#
loop_
_entity_poly.entity_id
_entity_poly.type
_entity_poly.pdbx_seq_one_letter_code
_entity_poly.pdbx_strand_id
1 'polypeptide(L)'
;MVHTFTVLLDHGIYKELDPKFRLDYCKLWKALISLDVQKILELGEQFGVGKYAKYFPLIFTGRTIDSKSALGTQISGEEKTRIKQDLNSLGMDDISSFMESLPPDFLVILRTDGLLRSILGNLGAPRHVRLLAYAKCAIYGHEEQSRLESGAINRITLQIKTSISYLHLRILIELARLLVQFNDYKHKAKDKLSWMLQKISREVLGWYKALM
;
A
#
# COMPACT_ATOMS: atom_id res chain seq x y z
N MET A 1 -4.51 34.56 5.22
CA MET A 1 -4.11 33.18 4.92
C MET A 1 -3.47 32.62 6.19
N VAL A 2 -4.20 31.84 6.99
CA VAL A 2 -3.69 31.29 8.26
C VAL A 2 -2.72 30.16 7.91
N HIS A 3 -1.44 30.31 8.27
CA HIS A 3 -0.46 29.24 8.12
C HIS A 3 -0.64 28.27 9.28
N THR A 4 -1.00 27.02 8.98
CA THR A 4 -1.08 25.96 9.98
C THR A 4 0.27 25.29 10.09
N PHE A 5 0.85 25.25 11.30
CA PHE A 5 2.10 24.56 11.59
C PHE A 5 1.81 23.35 12.46
N THR A 6 2.53 22.26 12.21
CA THR A 6 2.53 21.07 13.08
C THR A 6 3.78 21.09 13.93
N VAL A 7 3.63 21.10 15.25
CA VAL A 7 4.74 21.08 16.21
C VAL A 7 4.77 19.71 16.89
N LEU A 8 5.92 19.05 16.86
CA LEU A 8 6.16 17.83 17.63
C LEU A 8 6.80 18.23 18.96
N LEU A 9 6.16 17.84 20.08
CA LEU A 9 6.62 18.20 21.43
C LEU A 9 7.36 17.05 22.12
N ASP A 10 6.96 15.81 21.84
CA ASP A 10 7.55 14.61 22.45
C ASP A 10 8.59 13.97 21.51
N HIS A 11 9.78 13.76 22.04
CA HIS A 11 10.94 13.17 21.36
C HIS A 11 11.47 11.92 22.08
N GLY A 12 10.79 11.42 23.12
CA GLY A 12 11.30 10.38 24.02
C GLY A 12 11.44 8.98 23.41
N ILE A 13 10.84 8.75 22.24
CA ILE A 13 10.83 7.44 21.55
C ILE A 13 11.64 7.43 20.25
N TYR A 14 12.53 8.41 20.07
CA TYR A 14 13.35 8.47 18.87
C TYR A 14 14.35 7.33 18.85
N LYS A 15 14.46 6.69 17.69
CA LYS A 15 15.46 5.67 17.45
C LYS A 15 16.15 5.94 16.12
N GLU A 16 17.47 5.99 16.19
CA GLU A 16 18.31 5.96 15.01
C GLU A 16 18.36 4.54 14.46
N LEU A 17 18.11 4.41 13.16
CA LEU A 17 18.14 3.14 12.46
C LEU A 17 19.53 2.93 11.88
N ASP A 18 19.96 1.67 11.80
CA ASP A 18 21.20 1.34 11.10
C ASP A 18 21.17 1.90 9.65
N PRO A 19 22.22 2.59 9.17
CA PRO A 19 22.20 3.22 7.85
C PRO A 19 21.96 2.24 6.70
N LYS A 20 22.51 1.02 6.77
CA LYS A 20 22.32 0.00 5.76
C LYS A 20 20.88 -0.51 5.79
N PHE A 21 20.37 -0.85 6.98
CA PHE A 21 18.98 -1.24 7.17
C PHE A 21 18.01 -0.19 6.61
N ARG A 22 18.24 1.09 6.93
CA ARG A 22 17.43 2.21 6.45
C ARG A 22 17.37 2.24 4.92
N LEU A 23 18.51 2.05 4.25
CA LEU A 23 18.57 2.04 2.78
C LEU A 23 17.86 0.83 2.18
N ASP A 24 18.06 -0.35 2.74
CA ASP A 24 17.40 -1.57 2.28
C ASP A 24 15.88 -1.49 2.52
N TYR A 25 15.44 -0.85 3.60
CA TYR A 25 14.03 -0.56 3.85
C TYR A 25 13.44 0.44 2.83
N CYS A 26 14.20 1.45 2.42
CA CYS A 26 13.78 2.32 1.32
C CYS A 26 13.66 1.56 -0.01
N LYS A 27 14.60 0.64 -0.31
CA LYS A 27 14.51 -0.24 -1.49
C LYS A 27 13.29 -1.14 -1.41
N LEU A 28 12.96 -1.68 -0.23
CA LEU A 28 11.76 -2.50 -0.01
C LEU A 28 10.51 -1.70 -0.33
N TRP A 29 10.37 -0.48 0.18
CA TRP A 29 9.23 0.38 -0.16
C TRP A 29 9.12 0.64 -1.65
N LYS A 30 10.24 0.94 -2.32
CA LYS A 30 10.25 1.13 -3.78
C LYS A 30 9.74 -0.12 -4.51
N ALA A 31 10.23 -1.30 -4.12
CA ALA A 31 9.79 -2.57 -4.69
C ALA A 31 8.30 -2.84 -4.43
N LEU A 32 7.81 -2.57 -3.21
CA LEU A 32 6.40 -2.69 -2.83
C LEU A 32 5.49 -1.82 -3.69
N ILE A 33 5.89 -0.60 -4.01
CA ILE A 33 5.05 0.30 -4.80
C ILE A 33 5.11 -0.03 -6.29
N SER A 34 6.27 -0.45 -6.78
CA SER A 34 6.45 -0.92 -8.15
C SER A 34 5.91 -2.34 -8.38
N LEU A 35 5.40 -3.01 -7.34
CA LEU A 35 4.96 -4.41 -7.36
C LEU A 35 6.06 -5.35 -7.89
N ASP A 36 7.32 -5.06 -7.57
CA ASP A 36 8.48 -5.85 -7.97
C ASP A 36 8.65 -7.04 -7.02
N VAL A 37 7.94 -8.13 -7.34
CA VAL A 37 7.91 -9.36 -6.56
C VAL A 37 9.31 -9.95 -6.37
N GLN A 38 10.13 -9.97 -7.41
CA GLN A 38 11.48 -10.53 -7.34
C GLN A 38 12.33 -9.73 -6.36
N LYS A 39 12.30 -8.40 -6.46
CA LYS A 39 13.04 -7.54 -5.54
C LYS A 39 12.56 -7.65 -4.10
N ILE A 40 11.25 -7.83 -3.87
CA ILE A 40 10.70 -8.04 -2.52
C ILE A 40 11.26 -9.33 -1.91
N LEU A 41 11.30 -10.42 -2.68
CA LEU A 41 11.85 -11.70 -2.20
C LEU A 41 13.36 -11.60 -1.94
N GLU A 42 14.12 -11.00 -2.85
CA GLU A 42 15.56 -10.75 -2.65
C GLU A 42 15.84 -9.95 -1.38
N LEU A 43 15.09 -8.87 -1.14
CA LEU A 43 15.23 -8.06 0.07
C LEU A 43 14.80 -8.84 1.31
N GLY A 44 13.80 -9.69 1.20
CA GLY A 44 13.39 -10.58 2.28
C GLY A 44 14.47 -11.58 2.69
N GLU A 45 15.20 -12.15 1.74
CA GLU A 45 16.39 -12.95 2.04
C GLU A 45 17.47 -12.10 2.73
N GLN A 46 17.70 -10.86 2.26
CA GLN A 46 18.66 -9.95 2.90
C GLN A 46 18.27 -9.56 4.33
N PHE A 47 16.97 -9.48 4.62
CA PHE A 47 16.43 -9.27 5.95
C PHE A 47 16.32 -10.57 6.77
N GLY A 48 16.73 -11.72 6.24
CA GLY A 48 16.67 -12.99 6.96
C GLY A 48 15.26 -13.60 7.09
N VAL A 49 14.22 -13.00 6.50
CA VAL A 49 12.83 -13.49 6.60
C VAL A 49 12.48 -14.56 5.56
N GLY A 50 13.38 -14.82 4.60
CA GLY A 50 13.30 -15.90 3.62
C GLY A 50 11.91 -16.16 3.05
N LYS A 51 11.38 -17.37 3.28
CA LYS A 51 10.04 -17.79 2.80
C LYS A 51 8.89 -16.88 3.25
N TYR A 52 9.05 -16.14 4.35
CA TYR A 52 8.05 -15.22 4.88
C TYR A 52 8.07 -13.84 4.22
N ALA A 53 9.07 -13.54 3.38
CA ALA A 53 9.14 -12.31 2.58
C ALA A 53 7.88 -12.06 1.75
N LYS A 54 7.19 -13.14 1.35
CA LYS A 54 5.93 -13.07 0.61
C LYS A 54 4.81 -12.31 1.34
N TYR A 55 4.93 -12.15 2.66
CA TYR A 55 3.98 -11.42 3.50
C TYR A 55 4.27 -9.93 3.64
N PHE A 56 5.43 -9.42 3.20
CA PHE A 56 5.74 -8.00 3.27
C PHE A 56 4.70 -7.09 2.57
N PRO A 57 4.21 -7.41 1.35
CA PRO A 57 3.12 -6.65 0.73
C PRO A 57 1.89 -6.55 1.64
N LEU A 58 1.55 -7.64 2.33
CA LEU A 58 0.38 -7.72 3.18
C LEU A 58 0.57 -6.89 4.45
N ILE A 59 1.74 -7.01 5.08
CA ILE A 59 2.08 -6.32 6.32
C ILE A 59 2.08 -4.79 6.13
N PHE A 60 2.76 -4.30 5.09
CA PHE A 60 3.00 -2.86 4.90
C PHE A 60 1.91 -2.16 4.10
N THR A 61 1.39 -2.80 3.06
CA THR A 61 0.43 -2.16 2.15
C THR A 61 -1.00 -2.68 2.34
N GLY A 62 -1.15 -3.83 3.01
CA GLY A 62 -2.42 -4.53 3.12
C GLY A 62 -2.80 -5.26 1.84
N ARG A 63 -1.84 -5.74 1.05
CA ARG A 63 -2.10 -6.40 -0.24
C ARG A 63 -1.41 -7.74 -0.34
N THR A 64 -1.97 -8.67 -1.10
CA THR A 64 -1.23 -9.89 -1.42
C THR A 64 -0.12 -9.60 -2.42
N ILE A 65 0.87 -10.48 -2.48
CA ILE A 65 2.00 -10.37 -3.42
C ILE A 65 1.58 -10.47 -4.89
N ASP A 66 0.45 -11.12 -5.16
CA ASP A 66 -0.16 -11.28 -6.49
C ASP A 66 -1.18 -10.16 -6.82
N SER A 67 -1.43 -9.23 -5.91
CA SER A 67 -2.39 -8.14 -6.13
C SER A 67 -1.91 -7.20 -7.25
N LYS A 68 -2.75 -7.06 -8.29
CA LYS A 68 -2.57 -6.08 -9.39
C LYS A 68 -3.32 -4.77 -9.16
N SER A 69 -4.03 -4.65 -8.04
CA SER A 69 -4.83 -3.46 -7.73
C SER A 69 -3.96 -2.29 -7.30
N ALA A 70 -4.45 -1.07 -7.53
CA ALA A 70 -3.75 0.15 -7.15
C ALA A 70 -3.49 0.24 -5.65
N LEU A 71 -2.34 0.81 -5.27
CA LEU A 71 -1.95 1.03 -3.89
C LEU A 71 -3.01 1.85 -3.13
N GLY A 72 -3.49 1.32 -2.00
CA GLY A 72 -4.45 2.00 -1.13
C GLY A 72 -5.92 1.91 -1.56
N THR A 73 -6.26 1.20 -2.65
CA THR A 73 -7.67 0.85 -2.95
C THR A 73 -8.21 -0.19 -1.97
N GLN A 74 -9.51 -0.49 -2.01
CA GLN A 74 -10.09 -1.56 -1.20
C GLN A 74 -9.63 -2.95 -1.70
N ILE A 75 -9.46 -3.88 -0.77
CA ILE A 75 -9.19 -5.30 -1.05
C ILE A 75 -10.51 -5.93 -1.49
N SER A 76 -10.49 -6.74 -2.55
CA SER A 76 -11.67 -7.51 -2.99
C SER A 76 -12.12 -8.49 -1.91
N GLY A 77 -13.42 -8.79 -1.81
CA GLY A 77 -13.93 -9.82 -0.90
C GLY A 77 -13.28 -11.19 -1.13
N GLU A 78 -12.99 -11.54 -2.39
CA GLU A 78 -12.31 -12.77 -2.76
C GLU A 78 -10.84 -12.76 -2.30
N GLU A 79 -10.13 -11.66 -2.53
CA GLU A 79 -8.74 -11.48 -2.10
C GLU A 79 -8.64 -11.56 -0.57
N LYS A 80 -9.57 -10.94 0.15
CA LYS A 80 -9.67 -11.03 1.61
C LYS A 80 -9.89 -12.46 2.09
N THR A 81 -10.69 -13.25 1.37
CA THR A 81 -10.96 -14.65 1.72
C THR A 81 -9.71 -15.51 1.51
N ARG A 82 -8.99 -15.31 0.39
CA ARG A 82 -7.71 -15.98 0.13
C ARG A 82 -6.65 -15.62 1.17
N ILE A 83 -6.52 -14.33 1.52
CA ILE A 83 -5.64 -13.87 2.60
C ILE A 83 -5.98 -14.60 3.89
N LYS A 84 -7.26 -14.66 4.26
CA LYS A 84 -7.67 -15.33 5.50
C LYS A 84 -7.30 -16.81 5.49
N GLN A 85 -7.48 -17.50 4.38
CA GLN A 85 -7.11 -18.92 4.24
C GLN A 85 -5.59 -19.12 4.35
N ASP A 86 -4.78 -18.31 3.67
CA ASP A 86 -3.31 -18.39 3.73
C ASP A 86 -2.74 -17.97 5.09
N LEU A 87 -3.39 -17.04 5.80
CA LEU A 87 -2.99 -16.69 7.17
C LEU A 87 -3.42 -17.75 8.18
N ASN A 88 -4.56 -18.41 7.98
CA ASN A 88 -5.03 -19.48 8.86
C ASN A 88 -4.17 -20.75 8.76
N SER A 89 -3.40 -20.92 7.68
CA SER A 89 -2.45 -22.03 7.57
C SER A 89 -1.13 -21.77 8.30
N LEU A 90 -0.87 -20.53 8.75
CA LEU A 90 0.30 -20.20 9.56
C LEU A 90 0.07 -20.63 11.00
N GLY A 91 0.98 -21.48 11.50
CA GLY A 91 1.02 -21.84 12.91
C GLY A 91 1.66 -20.76 13.78
N MET A 92 1.55 -20.90 15.11
CA MET A 92 2.27 -20.02 16.03
C MET A 92 3.79 -20.11 15.85
N ASP A 93 4.31 -21.29 15.52
CA ASP A 93 5.74 -21.52 15.25
C ASP A 93 6.22 -20.73 14.03
N ASP A 94 5.39 -20.61 12.98
CA ASP A 94 5.70 -19.79 11.82
C ASP A 94 5.75 -18.30 12.16
N ILE A 95 4.81 -17.84 13.01
CA ILE A 95 4.78 -16.46 13.47
C ILE A 95 6.01 -16.17 14.33
N SER A 96 6.38 -17.06 15.26
CA SER A 96 7.57 -16.91 16.09
C SER A 96 8.83 -16.87 15.22
N SER A 97 8.96 -17.83 14.29
CA SER A 97 10.10 -17.90 13.36
C SER A 97 10.22 -16.63 12.53
N PHE A 98 9.12 -16.09 12.01
CA PHE A 98 9.13 -14.82 11.30
C PHE A 98 9.60 -13.66 12.18
N MET A 99 9.04 -13.53 13.39
CA MET A 99 9.38 -12.44 14.31
C MET A 99 10.82 -12.51 14.80
N GLU A 100 11.35 -13.71 15.04
CA GLU A 100 12.75 -13.94 15.43
C GLU A 100 13.72 -13.68 14.29
N SER A 101 13.31 -13.96 13.05
CA SER A 101 14.14 -13.72 11.87
C SER A 101 14.27 -12.24 11.48
N LEU A 102 13.33 -11.40 11.93
CA LEU A 102 13.33 -9.98 11.58
C LEU A 102 14.47 -9.20 12.25
N PRO A 103 15.16 -8.31 11.51
CA PRO A 103 16.07 -7.35 12.09
C PRO A 103 15.39 -6.55 13.22
N PRO A 104 16.07 -6.27 14.34
CA PRO A 104 15.46 -5.58 15.48
C PRO A 104 14.82 -4.23 15.13
N ASP A 105 15.36 -3.55 14.13
CA ASP A 105 14.85 -2.28 13.63
C ASP A 105 13.47 -2.41 12.96
N PHE A 106 13.12 -3.57 12.40
CA PHE A 106 11.76 -3.81 11.88
C PHE A 106 10.71 -3.77 12.98
N LEU A 107 10.99 -4.26 14.19
CA LEU A 107 10.01 -4.27 15.28
C LEU A 107 9.57 -2.84 15.64
N VAL A 108 10.52 -1.91 15.61
CA VAL A 108 10.29 -0.48 15.87
C VAL A 108 9.46 0.14 14.75
N ILE A 109 9.78 -0.20 13.50
CA ILE A 109 9.03 0.23 12.32
C ILE A 109 7.59 -0.30 12.36
N LEU A 110 7.39 -1.59 12.62
CA LEU A 110 6.07 -2.23 12.67
C LEU A 110 5.20 -1.64 13.78
N ARG A 111 5.79 -1.40 14.96
CA ARG A 111 5.10 -0.71 16.06
C ARG A 111 4.69 0.71 15.68
N THR A 112 5.62 1.47 15.10
CA THR A 112 5.36 2.85 14.66
C THR A 112 4.29 2.91 13.58
N ASP A 113 4.34 2.02 12.58
CA ASP A 113 3.32 1.92 11.53
C ASP A 113 1.95 1.52 12.10
N GLY A 114 1.90 0.62 13.08
CA GLY A 114 0.67 0.29 13.80
C GLY A 114 0.03 1.50 14.49
N LEU A 115 0.84 2.29 15.20
CA LEU A 115 0.37 3.53 15.86
C LEU A 115 -0.09 4.58 14.85
N LEU A 116 0.69 4.81 13.79
CA LEU A 116 0.32 5.74 12.71
C LEU A 116 -0.97 5.30 12.01
N ARG A 117 -1.15 3.99 11.78
CA ARG A 117 -2.39 3.41 11.23
C ARG A 117 -3.60 3.73 12.11
N SER A 118 -3.47 3.56 13.41
CA SER A 118 -4.53 3.82 14.38
C SER A 118 -4.90 5.31 14.42
N ILE A 119 -3.91 6.20 14.59
CA ILE A 119 -4.12 7.65 14.67
C ILE A 119 -4.76 8.17 13.39
N LEU A 120 -4.20 7.81 12.23
CA LEU A 120 -4.74 8.26 10.94
C LEU A 120 -6.14 7.70 10.68
N GLY A 121 -6.42 6.48 11.12
CA GLY A 121 -7.76 5.90 11.09
C GLY A 121 -8.76 6.71 11.91
N ASN A 122 -8.39 7.09 13.14
CA ASN A 122 -9.23 7.91 14.02
C ASN A 122 -9.46 9.33 13.48
N LEU A 123 -8.50 9.87 12.73
CA LEU A 123 -8.61 11.17 12.04
C LEU A 123 -9.34 11.08 10.69
N GLY A 124 -9.77 9.88 10.26
CA GLY A 124 -10.43 9.68 8.97
C GLY A 124 -9.53 9.85 7.75
N ALA A 125 -8.20 9.84 7.93
CA ALA A 125 -7.25 10.00 6.85
C ALA A 125 -7.26 8.75 5.94
N PRO A 126 -7.39 8.92 4.60
CA PRO A 126 -7.42 7.78 3.68
C PRO A 126 -6.10 7.00 3.67
N ARG A 127 -6.20 5.67 3.57
CA ARG A 127 -5.04 4.75 3.51
C ARG A 127 -4.00 5.14 2.45
N HIS A 128 -4.46 5.52 1.25
CA HIS A 128 -3.56 5.85 0.14
C HIS A 128 -2.68 7.08 0.44
N VAL A 129 -3.16 8.05 1.23
CA VAL A 129 -2.38 9.24 1.61
C VAL A 129 -1.15 8.83 2.42
N ARG A 130 -1.33 7.93 3.40
CA ARG A 130 -0.22 7.40 4.19
C ARG A 130 0.79 6.63 3.32
N LEU A 131 0.29 5.74 2.48
CA LEU A 131 1.15 4.92 1.61
C LEU A 131 1.93 5.78 0.60
N LEU A 132 1.32 6.83 0.06
CA LEU A 132 2.00 7.83 -0.78
C LEU A 132 3.07 8.61 -0.02
N ALA A 133 2.82 8.96 1.24
CA ALA A 133 3.81 9.62 2.07
C ALA A 133 5.03 8.71 2.32
N TYR A 134 4.79 7.43 2.65
CA TYR A 134 5.86 6.44 2.82
C TYR A 134 6.65 6.23 1.53
N ALA A 135 5.96 6.08 0.40
CA ALA A 135 6.55 6.01 -0.92
C ALA A 135 7.46 7.19 -1.23
N LYS A 136 6.95 8.40 -1.01
CA LYS A 136 7.71 9.63 -1.19
C LYS A 136 8.99 9.60 -0.37
N CYS A 137 8.86 9.39 0.94
CA CYS A 137 10.00 9.40 1.87
C CYS A 137 11.02 8.31 1.53
N ALA A 138 10.59 7.13 1.11
CA ALA A 138 11.49 6.04 0.72
C ALA A 138 12.30 6.38 -0.54
N ILE A 139 11.67 6.96 -1.55
CA ILE A 139 12.37 7.38 -2.78
C ILE A 139 13.43 8.44 -2.44
N TYR A 140 13.03 9.49 -1.70
CA TYR A 140 13.97 10.52 -1.27
C TYR A 140 15.10 9.96 -0.40
N GLY A 141 14.79 9.10 0.57
CA GLY A 141 15.79 8.52 1.47
C GLY A 141 16.80 7.63 0.75
N HIS A 142 16.34 6.85 -0.24
CA HIS A 142 17.24 6.02 -1.07
C HIS A 142 18.16 6.87 -1.94
N GLU A 143 17.65 7.94 -2.54
CA GLU A 143 18.41 8.77 -3.47
C GLU A 143 19.32 9.76 -2.77
N GLU A 144 19.01 10.17 -1.53
CA GLU A 144 19.89 11.00 -0.71
C GLU A 144 21.28 10.38 -0.52
N GLN A 145 21.34 9.08 -0.28
CA GLN A 145 22.62 8.37 -0.16
C GLN A 145 23.43 8.45 -1.45
N SER A 146 22.79 8.17 -2.60
CA SER A 146 23.44 8.29 -3.90
C SER A 146 23.89 9.72 -4.22
N ARG A 147 23.22 10.71 -3.64
CA ARG A 147 23.53 12.14 -3.80
C ARG A 147 24.76 12.54 -2.99
N LEU A 148 24.93 12.02 -1.79
CA LEU A 148 26.11 12.25 -0.94
C LEU A 148 27.38 11.71 -1.61
N GLU A 149 27.27 10.59 -2.31
CA GLU A 149 28.36 9.93 -3.05
C GLU A 149 28.62 10.54 -4.45
N SER A 150 27.79 11.49 -4.91
CA SER A 150 27.82 12.03 -6.27
C SER A 150 28.35 13.48 -6.36
N GLY A 151 29.06 13.79 -7.46
CA GLY A 151 29.48 15.15 -7.82
C GLY A 151 28.31 16.09 -8.18
N ALA A 152 28.53 17.41 -8.13
CA ALA A 152 27.47 18.44 -8.18
C ALA A 152 26.47 18.31 -9.36
N ILE A 153 26.94 17.98 -10.56
CA ILE A 153 26.08 17.81 -11.76
C ILE A 153 25.21 16.55 -11.63
N ASN A 154 25.75 15.47 -11.09
CA ASN A 154 25.00 14.25 -10.81
C ASN A 154 23.94 14.48 -9.72
N ARG A 155 24.16 15.41 -8.77
CA ARG A 155 23.17 15.74 -7.73
C ARG A 155 21.89 16.35 -8.32
N ILE A 156 22.02 17.28 -9.26
CA ILE A 156 20.88 17.94 -9.92
C ILE A 156 20.10 16.94 -10.78
N THR A 157 20.80 16.11 -11.55
CA THR A 157 20.14 15.07 -12.38
C THR A 157 19.44 14.02 -11.53
N LEU A 158 20.01 13.61 -10.40
CA LEU A 158 19.35 12.73 -9.43
C LEU A 158 18.07 13.37 -8.88
N GLN A 159 18.09 14.65 -8.47
CA GLN A 159 16.88 15.35 -7.97
C GLN A 159 15.74 15.41 -9.00
N ILE A 160 16.07 15.65 -10.28
CA ILE A 160 15.09 15.64 -11.36
C ILE A 160 14.53 14.22 -11.53
N LYS A 161 15.39 13.20 -11.51
CA LYS A 161 15.00 11.79 -11.60
C LYS A 161 14.12 11.35 -10.43
N THR A 162 14.43 11.76 -9.19
CA THR A 162 13.62 11.58 -7.98
C THR A 162 12.22 12.11 -8.18
N SER A 163 12.16 13.37 -8.61
CA SER A 163 10.91 14.11 -8.76
C SER A 163 10.05 13.49 -9.85
N ILE A 164 10.65 13.10 -10.98
CA ILE A 164 9.96 12.37 -12.06
C ILE A 164 9.47 11.00 -11.58
N SER A 165 10.28 10.25 -10.84
CA SER A 165 9.91 8.92 -10.32
C SER A 165 8.72 9.01 -9.37
N TYR A 166 8.74 9.99 -8.44
CA TYR A 166 7.62 10.25 -7.55
C TYR A 166 6.38 10.73 -8.31
N LEU A 167 6.53 11.63 -9.28
CA LEU A 167 5.40 12.12 -10.11
C LEU A 167 4.78 10.98 -10.91
N HIS A 168 5.59 10.12 -11.52
CA HIS A 168 5.12 8.94 -12.25
C HIS A 168 4.31 8.02 -11.33
N LEU A 169 4.83 7.73 -10.14
CA LEU A 169 4.17 6.89 -9.14
C LEU A 169 2.85 7.52 -8.64
N ARG A 170 2.83 8.83 -8.44
CA ARG A 170 1.62 9.58 -8.07
C ARG A 170 0.58 9.54 -9.19
N ILE A 171 0.98 9.72 -10.45
CA ILE A 171 0.09 9.65 -11.61
C ILE A 171 -0.49 8.24 -11.75
N LEU A 172 0.33 7.19 -11.63
CA LEU A 172 -0.14 5.80 -11.70
C LEU A 172 -1.21 5.49 -10.64
N ILE A 173 -1.00 5.96 -9.41
CA ILE A 173 -1.96 5.75 -8.31
C ILE A 173 -3.27 6.51 -8.58
N GLU A 174 -3.20 7.76 -9.05
CA GLU A 174 -4.40 8.54 -9.39
C GLU A 174 -5.16 7.97 -10.59
N LEU A 175 -4.46 7.55 -11.64
CA LEU A 175 -5.08 6.89 -12.79
C LEU A 175 -5.76 5.58 -12.40
N ALA A 176 -5.09 4.77 -11.59
CA ALA A 176 -5.65 3.51 -11.14
C ALA A 176 -6.84 3.73 -10.18
N ARG A 177 -6.87 4.84 -9.42
CA ARG A 177 -8.06 5.27 -8.67
C ARG A 177 -9.22 5.62 -9.60
N LEU A 178 -8.99 6.40 -10.64
CA LEU A 178 -10.01 6.76 -11.63
C LEU A 178 -10.56 5.53 -12.34
N LEU A 179 -9.71 4.56 -12.68
CA LEU A 179 -10.12 3.29 -13.28
C LEU A 179 -11.03 2.48 -12.35
N VAL A 180 -10.70 2.40 -11.06
CA VAL A 180 -11.56 1.71 -10.06
C VAL A 180 -12.90 2.44 -9.93
N GLN A 181 -12.90 3.77 -9.81
CA GLN A 181 -14.14 4.56 -9.74
C GLN A 181 -15.01 4.38 -10.99
N PHE A 182 -14.39 4.36 -12.18
CA PHE A 182 -15.09 4.12 -13.43
C PHE A 182 -15.69 2.71 -13.49
N ASN A 183 -14.98 1.70 -13.00
CA ASN A 183 -15.47 0.32 -12.97
C ASN A 183 -16.64 0.15 -11.98
N ASP A 184 -16.55 0.74 -10.79
CA ASP A 184 -17.65 0.78 -9.82
C ASP A 184 -18.88 1.47 -10.39
N TYR A 185 -18.69 2.60 -11.10
CA TYR A 185 -19.77 3.30 -11.78
C TYR A 185 -20.43 2.41 -12.85
N LYS A 186 -19.63 1.71 -13.66
CA LYS A 186 -20.11 0.78 -14.69
C LYS A 186 -20.92 -0.36 -14.09
N HIS A 187 -20.46 -0.96 -12.99
CA HIS A 187 -21.22 -1.99 -12.26
C HIS A 187 -22.55 -1.46 -11.74
N LYS A 188 -22.55 -0.30 -11.07
CA LYS A 188 -23.77 0.34 -10.56
C LYS A 188 -24.76 0.69 -11.67
N ALA A 189 -24.28 1.14 -12.82
CA ALA A 189 -25.12 1.40 -13.99
C ALA A 189 -25.74 0.11 -14.56
N LYS A 190 -24.96 -0.97 -14.65
CA LYS A 190 -25.44 -2.29 -15.08
C LYS A 190 -26.50 -2.85 -14.12
N ASP A 191 -26.27 -2.76 -12.82
CA ASP A 191 -27.22 -3.25 -11.81
C ASP A 191 -28.52 -2.44 -11.83
N LYS A 192 -28.42 -1.11 -12.01
CA LYS A 192 -29.60 -0.24 -12.17
C LYS A 192 -30.39 -0.59 -13.44
N LEU A 193 -29.72 -0.83 -14.56
CA LEU A 193 -30.37 -1.25 -15.81
C LEU A 193 -31.07 -2.61 -15.65
N SER A 194 -30.39 -3.57 -15.04
CA SER A 194 -30.93 -4.91 -14.74
C SER A 194 -32.19 -4.80 -13.87
N TRP A 195 -32.13 -4.00 -12.80
CA TRP A 195 -33.27 -3.73 -11.93
C TRP A 195 -34.43 -3.08 -12.68
N MET A 196 -34.17 -2.10 -13.55
CA MET A 196 -35.20 -1.45 -14.37
C MET A 196 -35.88 -2.44 -15.31
N LEU A 197 -35.12 -3.28 -16.02
CA LEU A 197 -35.67 -4.33 -16.89
C LEU A 197 -36.52 -5.34 -16.12
N GLN A 198 -36.06 -5.75 -14.94
CA GLN A 198 -36.79 -6.69 -14.08
C GLN A 198 -38.05 -6.06 -13.46
N LYS A 199 -38.06 -4.75 -13.26
CA LYS A 199 -39.25 -4.00 -12.82
C LYS A 199 -40.30 -3.93 -13.94
N ILE A 200 -39.89 -3.54 -15.15
CA ILE A 200 -40.78 -3.47 -16.32
C ILE A 200 -41.38 -4.84 -16.63
N SER A 201 -40.56 -5.90 -16.60
CA SER A 201 -41.04 -7.27 -16.82
C SER A 201 -42.10 -7.70 -15.78
N ARG A 202 -41.92 -7.35 -14.51
CA ARG A 202 -42.91 -7.63 -13.45
C ARG A 202 -44.20 -6.84 -13.61
N GLU A 203 -44.11 -5.57 -14.00
CA GLU A 203 -45.29 -4.75 -14.28
C GLU A 203 -46.04 -5.34 -15.47
N VAL A 204 -45.40 -5.62 -16.61
CA VAL A 204 -46.06 -6.21 -17.78
C VAL A 204 -46.72 -7.57 -17.47
N LEU A 205 -46.06 -8.46 -16.73
CA LEU A 205 -46.66 -9.73 -16.29
C LEU A 205 -47.85 -9.54 -15.33
N GLY A 206 -47.81 -8.51 -14.49
CA GLY A 206 -48.90 -8.17 -13.57
C GLY A 206 -50.15 -7.71 -14.31
N TRP A 207 -50.00 -6.95 -15.39
CA TRP A 207 -51.11 -6.50 -16.24
C TRP A 207 -51.74 -7.67 -16.99
N TYR A 208 -50.92 -8.59 -17.49
CA TYR A 208 -51.40 -9.81 -18.16
C TYR A 208 -52.21 -10.73 -17.23
N LYS A 209 -51.87 -10.78 -15.93
CA LYS A 209 -52.62 -11.52 -14.91
C LYS A 209 -53.90 -10.82 -14.44
N ALA A 210 -54.00 -9.50 -14.60
CA ALA A 210 -55.20 -8.74 -14.21
C ALA A 210 -56.26 -8.67 -15.32
N LEU A 211 -55.87 -8.96 -16.56
CA LEU A 211 -56.73 -9.02 -17.75
C LEU A 211 -57.30 -10.42 -18.04
N MET A 212 -56.88 -11.43 -17.27
CA MET A 212 -57.33 -12.83 -17.37
C MET A 212 -58.15 -13.18 -16.13
#